data_AF-S4XWD9-F1
#
_entry.id   AF-S4XWD9-F1
#
_cell.length_a   1.000
_cell.length_b   1.000
_cell.length_c   1.000
_cell.angle_alpha   90.00
_cell.angle_beta   90.00
_cell.angle_gamma   90.00
#
_symmetry.space_group_name_H-M   'P 1'
#
loop_
_entity.id
_entity.type
_entity.pdbx_description
1 polymer ?
#
loop_
_entity_poly.entity_id
_entity_poly.type
_entity_poly.pdbx_seq_one_letter_code
_entity_poly.pdbx_strand_id
1 'polypeptide(L)'
;MAVLCVAAIGLGCGSSPSDGGEGEGASSGGSSGGEGGSFDIGGEPGPGSSGAGNGSPAGGGACATQTAAASLQPVYLAFAFDVSGSMGKGDKKWHDKSLKWDPVVAATQQFFADPSSEGLTASLAFFPAEDDKCSAEIYATPDVPLTPLPSPAFGAALDAIEPATSSDWRGGTPTAWVMRGTSALIEAQRQQNPGKYAIVLVTDGYPQGCDEASDTIDAVVADAQAALADSIPTYVIGVENPPIEGAPDTLDDLHEIAAAGGTEGAVLIDTGDPSQTTAAFKAAIERIRSAAVSCTMAIPLPPDGSSFDKEKVRVVYTDGANAATELAYDQSCATEGAWRYDEPASPTQIVLCVDTCTAVQADAAAQLSVDFTCESVIEVPL
;
A
#
# COMPACT_ATOMS: atom_id res chain seq x y z
N MET A 1 -28.41 41.57 33.07
CA MET A 1 -28.65 40.91 34.38
C MET A 1 -28.67 39.41 34.11
N ALA A 2 -28.02 38.54 34.87
CA ALA A 2 -27.11 38.77 36.00
C ALA A 2 -25.85 37.88 35.87
N VAL A 3 -24.80 38.24 36.60
CA VAL A 3 -23.54 37.48 36.67
C VAL A 3 -23.52 36.71 37.99
N LEU A 4 -22.99 35.48 37.99
CA LEU A 4 -22.45 34.84 39.19
C LEU A 4 -21.22 34.00 38.81
N CYS A 5 -20.22 34.00 39.69
CA CYS A 5 -18.88 33.45 39.45
C CYS A 5 -18.38 32.66 40.67
N VAL A 6 -17.18 32.07 40.56
CA VAL A 6 -16.36 31.49 41.66
C VAL A 6 -16.91 30.11 42.11
N ALA A 7 -16.12 29.08 42.45
CA ALA A 7 -14.74 29.01 42.92
C ALA A 7 -13.86 27.90 42.30
N ALA A 8 -12.55 27.97 42.59
CA ALA A 8 -11.56 26.89 42.47
C ALA A 8 -10.83 26.73 43.85
N ILE A 9 -9.66 26.05 43.89
CA ILE A 9 -8.86 25.60 45.08
C ILE A 9 -9.31 24.21 45.59
N GLY A 10 -8.45 23.27 46.00
CA GLY A 10 -6.97 23.22 45.97
C GLY A 10 -6.35 22.09 46.84
N LEU A 11 -5.10 21.72 46.52
CA LEU A 11 -4.21 20.64 47.03
C LEU A 11 -4.20 20.31 48.55
N GLY A 12 -3.89 19.05 48.91
CA GLY A 12 -3.52 18.57 50.26
C GLY A 12 -3.01 17.11 50.31
N CYS A 13 -2.20 16.71 51.32
CA CYS A 13 -1.38 15.46 51.31
C CYS A 13 -1.44 14.60 52.60
N GLY A 14 -1.03 13.31 52.50
CA GLY A 14 -0.61 12.41 53.60
C GLY A 14 -1.63 11.34 54.07
N SER A 15 -1.27 10.22 54.71
CA SER A 15 0.04 9.57 54.98
C SER A 15 -0.15 8.14 55.59
N SER A 16 0.83 7.23 55.45
CA SER A 16 0.86 5.85 56.03
C SER A 16 1.17 5.81 57.55
N PRO A 17 1.04 4.66 58.29
CA PRO A 17 1.91 3.45 58.22
C PRO A 17 1.05 2.13 58.21
N SER A 18 1.36 0.92 58.73
CA SER A 18 2.47 0.26 59.51
C SER A 18 2.37 -1.29 59.46
N ASP A 19 3.49 -2.01 59.66
CA ASP A 19 3.78 -3.32 60.32
C ASP A 19 2.77 -4.51 60.36
N GLY A 20 3.15 -5.80 60.44
CA GLY A 20 4.49 -6.47 60.41
C GLY A 20 4.53 -7.86 61.11
N GLY A 21 5.31 -8.83 60.56
CA GLY A 21 5.67 -10.14 61.18
C GLY A 21 4.68 -11.32 61.02
N GLU A 22 5.03 -12.62 61.19
CA GLU A 22 6.31 -13.37 61.36
C GLU A 22 6.13 -14.91 61.12
N GLY A 23 7.19 -15.66 60.76
CA GLY A 23 7.35 -17.14 60.89
C GLY A 23 6.66 -18.09 59.88
N GLU A 24 7.05 -19.36 59.62
CA GLU A 24 8.24 -20.22 59.86
C GLU A 24 8.21 -21.42 58.84
N GLY A 25 9.26 -22.27 58.69
CA GLY A 25 9.10 -23.66 58.12
C GLY A 25 10.14 -24.23 57.12
N ALA A 26 11.25 -24.79 57.60
CA ALA A 26 12.45 -25.25 56.87
C ALA A 26 12.39 -26.51 55.92
N SER A 27 13.46 -26.63 55.08
CA SER A 27 14.14 -27.87 54.58
C SER A 27 13.54 -28.58 53.33
N SER A 28 14.27 -29.01 52.26
CA SER A 28 15.71 -29.11 51.85
C SER A 28 15.78 -29.20 50.28
N GLY A 29 16.87 -29.32 49.50
CA GLY A 29 18.34 -29.50 49.65
C GLY A 29 18.86 -30.75 48.88
N GLY A 30 19.96 -30.78 48.11
CA GLY A 30 20.99 -29.77 47.75
C GLY A 30 22.19 -30.34 46.92
N SER A 31 23.18 -29.49 46.56
CA SER A 31 24.48 -29.76 45.86
C SER A 31 24.45 -30.28 44.40
N SER A 32 25.47 -30.11 43.54
CA SER A 32 26.82 -29.45 43.55
C SER A 32 27.32 -29.27 42.08
N GLY A 33 28.35 -28.49 41.70
CA GLY A 33 29.21 -27.52 42.41
C GLY A 33 30.54 -27.23 41.64
N GLY A 34 31.16 -26.06 41.91
CA GLY A 34 32.56 -25.67 41.57
C GLY A 34 32.86 -25.20 40.13
N GLU A 35 33.88 -24.37 39.84
CA GLU A 35 34.79 -23.54 40.67
C GLU A 35 35.21 -22.32 39.79
N GLY A 36 35.47 -21.08 40.27
CA GLY A 36 36.71 -20.62 40.94
C GLY A 36 37.79 -20.17 39.93
N GLY A 37 38.44 -18.99 40.01
CA GLY A 37 38.36 -17.84 40.93
C GLY A 37 39.32 -16.71 40.53
N SER A 38 39.17 -15.50 41.09
CA SER A 38 39.99 -14.29 40.78
C SER A 38 41.27 -14.19 41.63
N PHE A 39 42.28 -13.42 41.19
CA PHE A 39 43.26 -12.77 42.09
C PHE A 39 43.85 -11.45 41.53
N ASP A 40 44.43 -10.65 42.43
CA ASP A 40 44.68 -9.20 42.32
C ASP A 40 46.19 -8.83 42.47
N ILE A 41 46.49 -7.53 42.60
CA ILE A 41 47.75 -6.84 42.99
C ILE A 41 48.72 -6.50 41.84
N GLY A 42 49.14 -5.23 41.80
CA GLY A 42 50.13 -4.68 40.86
C GLY A 42 51.32 -3.99 41.55
N GLY A 43 52.17 -3.32 40.76
CA GLY A 43 53.31 -2.54 41.27
C GLY A 43 54.19 -1.92 40.18
N GLU A 44 54.60 -0.67 40.39
CA GLU A 44 55.63 0.08 39.63
C GLU A 44 56.99 0.01 40.36
N PRO A 45 58.17 0.09 39.68
CA PRO A 45 58.61 1.33 39.01
C PRO A 45 59.44 1.15 37.69
N GLY A 46 59.73 2.29 37.02
CA GLY A 46 60.57 2.38 35.81
C GLY A 46 62.10 2.45 36.08
N PRO A 47 62.95 3.05 35.20
CA PRO A 47 62.61 3.92 34.06
C PRO A 47 63.35 3.67 32.71
N GLY A 48 62.76 4.20 31.62
CA GLY A 48 63.48 4.93 30.55
C GLY A 48 64.25 4.17 29.45
N SER A 49 63.76 4.30 28.20
CA SER A 49 64.61 4.47 27.00
C SER A 49 63.81 5.10 25.86
N SER A 50 64.42 5.95 25.04
CA SER A 50 63.78 6.64 23.90
C SER A 50 64.12 5.97 22.57
N GLY A 51 63.10 5.56 21.81
CA GLY A 51 63.24 5.00 20.46
C GLY A 51 62.22 5.61 19.50
N ALA A 52 62.65 6.56 18.67
CA ALA A 52 61.78 7.23 17.70
C ALA A 52 61.60 6.36 16.43
N GLY A 53 60.54 5.54 16.42
CA GLY A 53 60.12 4.76 15.24
C GLY A 53 59.00 5.48 14.49
N ASN A 54 59.33 6.33 13.51
CA ASN A 54 58.35 7.12 12.75
C ASN A 54 57.64 6.30 11.67
N GLY A 55 56.92 5.25 12.07
CA GLY A 55 56.09 4.43 11.21
C GLY A 55 54.66 4.96 11.16
N SER A 56 54.30 5.70 10.11
CA SER A 56 52.89 6.00 9.84
C SER A 56 52.13 4.69 9.60
N PRO A 57 51.04 4.40 10.33
CA PRO A 57 50.01 3.57 9.75
C PRO A 57 49.46 4.35 8.55
N ALA A 58 49.87 3.97 7.34
CA ALA A 58 49.19 4.38 6.13
C ALA A 58 47.81 3.71 6.15
N GLY A 59 46.88 4.36 6.86
CA GLY A 59 45.49 3.93 7.00
C GLY A 59 44.77 4.08 5.68
N GLY A 60 45.07 3.19 4.74
CA GLY A 60 44.15 2.79 3.68
C GLY A 60 42.97 2.09 4.34
N GLY A 61 42.13 2.87 5.02
CA GLY A 61 40.84 2.42 5.49
C GLY A 61 40.08 1.96 4.26
N ALA A 62 39.78 0.68 4.19
CA ALA A 62 38.99 0.12 3.11
C ALA A 62 37.59 0.73 3.22
N CYS A 63 37.36 1.80 2.47
CA CYS A 63 36.04 2.39 2.37
C CYS A 63 35.17 1.36 1.66
N ALA A 64 34.19 0.84 2.39
CA ALA A 64 33.25 -0.14 1.89
C ALA A 64 31.99 0.57 1.44
N THR A 65 31.57 0.34 0.19
CA THR A 65 30.25 0.70 -0.31
C THR A 65 29.18 0.14 0.63
N GLN A 66 28.21 0.95 1.02
CA GLN A 66 27.12 0.54 1.92
C GLN A 66 25.81 0.43 1.14
N THR A 67 25.28 -0.79 1.03
CA THR A 67 23.99 -1.05 0.40
C THR A 67 22.85 -0.81 1.38
N ALA A 68 21.90 0.03 1.00
CA ALA A 68 20.59 0.14 1.63
C ALA A 68 19.50 -0.37 0.68
N ALA A 69 18.56 -1.18 1.19
CA ALA A 69 17.35 -1.51 0.43
C ALA A 69 16.48 -0.26 0.28
N ALA A 70 16.02 0.03 -0.93
CA ALA A 70 15.22 1.21 -1.24
C ALA A 70 13.80 0.76 -1.62
N SER A 71 12.90 0.77 -0.64
CA SER A 71 11.49 0.49 -0.86
C SER A 71 10.87 1.55 -1.77
N LEU A 72 10.26 1.10 -2.86
CA LEU A 72 9.27 1.87 -3.63
C LEU A 72 8.15 2.34 -2.68
N GLN A 73 7.56 3.52 -2.92
CA GLN A 73 6.52 4.05 -2.02
C GLN A 73 5.38 3.01 -1.84
N PRO A 74 4.93 2.73 -0.59
CA PRO A 74 3.84 1.79 -0.34
C PRO A 74 2.59 2.14 -1.13
N VAL A 75 1.87 1.12 -1.59
CA VAL A 75 0.66 1.30 -2.40
C VAL A 75 -0.56 0.73 -1.71
N TYR A 76 -1.61 1.53 -1.68
CA TYR A 76 -2.87 1.26 -1.02
C TYR A 76 -4.01 1.27 -2.05
N LEU A 77 -4.61 0.09 -2.27
CA LEU A 77 -5.72 -0.10 -3.22
C LEU A 77 -7.04 -0.16 -2.44
N ALA A 78 -7.91 0.83 -2.62
CA ALA A 78 -9.22 0.84 -1.99
C ALA A 78 -10.27 0.30 -2.97
N PHE A 79 -10.69 -0.96 -2.76
CA PHE A 79 -11.70 -1.62 -3.58
C PHE A 79 -13.11 -1.22 -3.15
N ALA A 80 -13.87 -0.70 -4.10
CA ALA A 80 -15.32 -0.57 -4.02
C ALA A 80 -15.93 -1.68 -4.88
N PHE A 81 -16.57 -2.67 -4.25
CA PHE A 81 -16.99 -3.91 -4.91
C PHE A 81 -18.52 -4.07 -4.92
N ASP A 82 -19.09 -4.22 -6.11
CA ASP A 82 -20.52 -4.25 -6.34
C ASP A 82 -21.14 -5.60 -5.95
N VAL A 83 -22.13 -5.55 -5.06
CA VAL A 83 -22.94 -6.69 -4.58
C VAL A 83 -24.44 -6.47 -4.87
N SER A 84 -24.76 -5.57 -5.80
CA SER A 84 -26.11 -5.29 -6.25
C SER A 84 -26.72 -6.44 -7.06
N GLY A 85 -28.05 -6.52 -7.10
CA GLY A 85 -28.76 -7.59 -7.80
C GLY A 85 -28.47 -7.70 -9.31
N SER A 86 -27.97 -6.65 -9.97
CA SER A 86 -27.62 -6.74 -11.39
C SER A 86 -26.40 -7.64 -11.66
N MET A 87 -25.56 -7.86 -10.63
CA MET A 87 -24.40 -8.76 -10.66
C MET A 87 -24.75 -10.26 -10.63
N GLY A 88 -25.97 -10.67 -10.29
CA GLY A 88 -26.29 -12.12 -10.27
C GLY A 88 -27.67 -12.59 -9.78
N LYS A 89 -28.65 -11.70 -9.59
CA LYS A 89 -29.95 -12.04 -8.98
C LYS A 89 -30.87 -12.94 -9.82
N GLY A 90 -30.65 -13.02 -11.14
CA GLY A 90 -31.47 -13.80 -12.06
C GLY A 90 -32.86 -13.23 -12.38
N ASP A 91 -33.18 -11.99 -11.96
CA ASP A 91 -34.45 -11.32 -12.29
C ASP A 91 -34.47 -10.64 -13.68
N LYS A 92 -33.32 -10.63 -14.37
CA LYS A 92 -33.16 -10.38 -15.81
C LYS A 92 -32.28 -11.47 -16.42
N LYS A 93 -32.39 -11.67 -17.75
CA LYS A 93 -31.52 -12.62 -18.49
C LYS A 93 -30.03 -12.28 -18.40
N TRP A 94 -29.70 -11.00 -18.20
CA TRP A 94 -28.34 -10.48 -18.09
C TRP A 94 -27.90 -10.24 -16.63
N HIS A 95 -28.69 -10.67 -15.64
CA HIS A 95 -28.30 -10.69 -14.22
C HIS A 95 -27.92 -12.11 -13.79
N ASP A 96 -27.16 -12.85 -14.62
CA ASP A 96 -26.83 -14.25 -14.35
C ASP A 96 -25.56 -14.36 -13.49
N LYS A 97 -25.70 -14.97 -12.30
CA LYS A 97 -24.61 -15.19 -11.33
C LYS A 97 -23.42 -15.91 -11.94
N SER A 98 -23.67 -16.89 -12.82
CA SER A 98 -22.62 -17.73 -13.42
C SER A 98 -21.80 -17.03 -14.52
N LEU A 99 -22.33 -15.93 -15.04
CA LEU A 99 -21.68 -15.11 -16.08
C LEU A 99 -21.00 -13.87 -15.46
N LYS A 100 -21.59 -13.30 -14.41
CA LYS A 100 -21.16 -12.04 -13.80
C LYS A 100 -20.45 -12.26 -12.45
N TRP A 101 -21.20 -12.53 -11.38
CA TRP A 101 -20.66 -12.71 -10.03
C TRP A 101 -19.56 -13.76 -9.91
N ASP A 102 -19.82 -15.01 -10.33
CA ASP A 102 -18.95 -16.16 -10.10
C ASP A 102 -17.51 -15.93 -10.63
N PRO A 103 -17.30 -15.52 -11.90
CA PRO A 103 -15.95 -15.31 -12.41
C PRO A 103 -15.31 -14.00 -11.91
N VAL A 104 -16.09 -12.97 -11.57
CA VAL A 104 -15.56 -11.73 -10.94
C VAL A 104 -15.03 -12.04 -9.54
N VAL A 105 -15.79 -12.75 -8.71
CA VAL A 105 -15.37 -13.16 -7.37
C VAL A 105 -14.14 -14.07 -7.45
N ALA A 106 -14.18 -15.11 -8.28
CA ALA A 106 -13.06 -16.04 -8.41
C ALA A 106 -11.74 -15.34 -8.81
N ALA A 107 -11.79 -14.40 -9.75
CA ALA A 107 -10.61 -13.65 -10.17
C ALA A 107 -10.14 -12.62 -9.12
N THR A 108 -11.08 -12.00 -8.40
CA THR A 108 -10.78 -11.09 -7.27
C THR A 108 -10.13 -11.83 -6.10
N GLN A 109 -10.66 -13.01 -5.75
CA GLN A 109 -10.05 -13.90 -4.75
C GLN A 109 -8.65 -14.35 -5.18
N GLN A 110 -8.46 -14.68 -6.47
CA GLN A 110 -7.14 -15.02 -7.01
C GLN A 110 -6.15 -13.88 -6.82
N PHE A 111 -6.51 -12.63 -7.15
CA PHE A 111 -5.62 -11.47 -6.97
C PHE A 111 -5.17 -11.30 -5.51
N PHE A 112 -6.11 -11.31 -4.57
CA PHE A 112 -5.80 -11.12 -3.15
C PHE A 112 -4.98 -12.28 -2.55
N ALA A 113 -4.95 -13.45 -3.20
CA ALA A 113 -4.15 -14.60 -2.82
C ALA A 113 -2.84 -14.79 -3.64
N ASP A 114 -2.63 -14.03 -4.72
CA ASP A 114 -1.49 -14.19 -5.62
C ASP A 114 -0.20 -13.68 -4.93
N PRO A 115 0.89 -14.47 -4.86
CA PRO A 115 2.17 -14.02 -4.32
C PRO A 115 2.74 -12.79 -5.03
N SER A 116 2.42 -12.58 -6.31
CA SER A 116 2.84 -11.39 -7.05
C SER A 116 2.05 -10.11 -6.69
N SER A 117 1.16 -10.18 -5.70
CA SER A 117 0.56 -9.03 -5.02
C SER A 117 1.36 -8.58 -3.77
N GLU A 118 2.49 -9.22 -3.45
CA GLU A 118 3.36 -8.80 -2.34
C GLU A 118 3.82 -7.34 -2.49
N GLY A 119 3.93 -6.63 -1.36
CA GLY A 119 4.22 -5.18 -1.33
C GLY A 119 3.00 -4.27 -1.54
N LEU A 120 1.88 -4.80 -2.05
CA LEU A 120 0.60 -4.08 -2.08
C LEU A 120 -0.13 -4.20 -0.72
N THR A 121 -0.91 -3.18 -0.38
CA THR A 121 -1.90 -3.20 0.69
C THR A 121 -3.27 -2.87 0.09
N ALA A 122 -4.34 -3.54 0.51
CA ALA A 122 -5.68 -3.27 0.02
C ALA A 122 -6.71 -3.14 1.14
N SER A 123 -7.83 -2.50 0.85
CA SER A 123 -9.07 -2.55 1.64
C SER A 123 -10.25 -2.85 0.72
N LEU A 124 -11.31 -3.45 1.24
CA LEU A 124 -12.49 -3.85 0.46
C LEU A 124 -13.76 -3.35 1.15
N ALA A 125 -14.56 -2.56 0.44
CA ALA A 125 -15.90 -2.13 0.84
C ALA A 125 -16.95 -2.64 -0.15
N PHE A 126 -17.99 -3.30 0.35
CA PHE A 126 -19.10 -3.78 -0.46
C PHE A 126 -20.18 -2.71 -0.62
N PHE A 127 -20.67 -2.50 -1.86
CA PHE A 127 -21.81 -1.61 -2.13
C PHE A 127 -22.87 -2.32 -2.98
N PRO A 128 -24.18 -2.18 -2.68
CA PRO A 128 -24.76 -1.44 -1.56
C PRO A 128 -24.38 -1.99 -0.18
N ALA A 129 -24.33 -1.11 0.82
CA ALA A 129 -24.48 -1.52 2.22
C ALA A 129 -25.92 -2.05 2.46
N GLU A 130 -26.13 -2.79 3.56
CA GLU A 130 -27.46 -3.32 3.92
C GLU A 130 -28.41 -2.20 4.38
N ASP A 131 -27.94 -1.40 5.34
CA ASP A 131 -28.58 -0.18 5.83
C ASP A 131 -27.82 1.07 5.34
N ASP A 132 -28.50 2.22 5.33
CA ASP A 132 -27.93 3.55 5.02
C ASP A 132 -27.04 3.67 3.77
N LYS A 133 -27.28 2.78 2.78
CA LYS A 133 -26.53 2.66 1.51
C LYS A 133 -26.38 3.95 0.68
N CYS A 134 -27.17 4.99 0.99
CA CYS A 134 -27.14 6.32 0.36
C CYS A 134 -26.46 7.38 1.24
N SER A 135 -25.59 6.94 2.16
CA SER A 135 -24.63 7.79 2.88
C SER A 135 -23.22 7.41 2.47
N ALA A 136 -22.33 8.39 2.35
CA ALA A 136 -20.91 8.14 2.10
C ALA A 136 -20.19 7.60 3.36
N GLU A 137 -20.75 7.88 4.55
CA GLU A 137 -20.12 7.57 5.84
C GLU A 137 -20.02 6.06 6.08
N ILE A 138 -20.97 5.27 5.57
CA ILE A 138 -20.97 3.81 5.73
C ILE A 138 -19.79 3.16 4.97
N TYR A 139 -19.48 3.65 3.77
CA TYR A 139 -18.38 3.15 2.94
C TYR A 139 -17.00 3.70 3.31
N ALA A 140 -16.94 4.70 4.20
CA ALA A 140 -15.68 5.16 4.79
C ALA A 140 -15.09 4.15 5.81
N THR A 141 -15.88 3.14 6.23
CA THR A 141 -15.39 1.98 7.00
C THR A 141 -15.51 0.72 6.14
N PRO A 142 -14.41 0.19 5.59
CA PRO A 142 -14.45 -0.97 4.70
C PRO A 142 -14.65 -2.29 5.46
N ASP A 143 -15.36 -3.24 4.86
CA ASP A 143 -15.57 -4.61 5.36
C ASP A 143 -14.25 -5.35 5.62
N VAL A 144 -13.23 -5.11 4.78
CA VAL A 144 -11.84 -5.49 5.05
C VAL A 144 -10.98 -4.23 5.17
N PRO A 145 -10.37 -3.94 6.34
CA PRO A 145 -9.49 -2.79 6.52
C PRO A 145 -8.18 -2.94 5.73
N LEU A 146 -7.39 -1.86 5.63
CA LEU A 146 -6.08 -1.88 4.96
C LEU A 146 -5.21 -3.03 5.47
N THR A 147 -5.05 -4.04 4.62
CA THR A 147 -4.43 -5.33 4.91
C THR A 147 -3.38 -5.61 3.83
N PRO A 148 -2.11 -5.92 4.20
CA PRO A 148 -1.09 -6.32 3.23
C PRO A 148 -1.48 -7.56 2.43
N LEU A 149 -1.03 -7.64 1.17
CA LEU A 149 -1.25 -8.78 0.28
C LEU A 149 0.02 -9.65 0.17
N PRO A 150 -0.13 -10.96 -0.16
CA PRO A 150 -1.38 -11.71 -0.26
C PRO A 150 -2.04 -11.97 1.10
N SER A 151 -3.38 -12.02 1.14
CA SER A 151 -4.16 -12.25 2.36
C SER A 151 -5.48 -13.00 2.10
N PRO A 152 -5.80 -14.04 2.89
CA PRO A 152 -7.06 -14.78 2.78
C PRO A 152 -8.28 -14.01 3.31
N ALA A 153 -8.09 -12.87 3.98
CA ALA A 153 -9.18 -12.09 4.59
C ALA A 153 -10.21 -11.62 3.55
N PHE A 154 -9.75 -11.20 2.38
CA PHE A 154 -10.61 -10.77 1.27
C PHE A 154 -11.41 -11.93 0.67
N GLY A 155 -10.81 -13.12 0.57
CA GLY A 155 -11.51 -14.33 0.15
C GLY A 155 -12.65 -14.66 1.11
N ALA A 156 -12.35 -14.71 2.41
CA ALA A 156 -13.35 -14.95 3.44
C ALA A 156 -14.47 -13.88 3.50
N ALA A 157 -14.17 -12.63 3.16
CA ALA A 157 -15.18 -11.57 3.04
C ALA A 157 -16.09 -11.75 1.82
N LEU A 158 -15.52 -12.14 0.67
CA LEU A 158 -16.26 -12.45 -0.55
C LEU A 158 -17.13 -13.72 -0.41
N ASP A 159 -16.61 -14.75 0.28
CA ASP A 159 -17.37 -15.96 0.63
C ASP A 159 -18.53 -15.64 1.59
N ALA A 160 -18.32 -14.71 2.53
CA ALA A 160 -19.32 -14.33 3.53
C ALA A 160 -20.42 -13.40 2.97
N ILE A 161 -20.15 -12.68 1.88
CA ILE A 161 -21.11 -11.79 1.22
C ILE A 161 -21.93 -12.50 0.13
N GLU A 162 -21.58 -13.74 -0.24
CA GLU A 162 -22.20 -14.47 -1.34
C GLU A 162 -23.72 -14.69 -1.12
N PRO A 163 -24.59 -14.18 -2.02
CA PRO A 163 -26.04 -14.35 -1.87
C PRO A 163 -26.48 -15.81 -2.05
N ALA A 164 -26.92 -16.44 -0.95
CA ALA A 164 -27.37 -17.83 -0.93
C ALA A 164 -28.66 -18.08 -1.75
N THR A 165 -29.49 -17.05 -1.93
CA THR A 165 -30.73 -17.07 -2.72
C THR A 165 -30.92 -15.79 -3.53
N SER A 166 -31.83 -15.82 -4.52
CA SER A 166 -32.18 -14.63 -5.33
C SER A 166 -32.88 -13.51 -4.54
N SER A 167 -33.28 -13.76 -3.29
CA SER A 167 -33.81 -12.73 -2.37
C SER A 167 -32.75 -12.00 -1.56
N ASP A 168 -31.53 -12.54 -1.44
CA ASP A 168 -30.49 -12.00 -0.55
C ASP A 168 -29.63 -10.92 -1.24
N TRP A 169 -29.79 -10.78 -2.56
CA TRP A 169 -29.13 -9.75 -3.38
C TRP A 169 -29.57 -8.33 -3.00
N ARG A 170 -28.60 -7.45 -2.76
CA ARG A 170 -28.85 -6.07 -2.34
C ARG A 170 -29.43 -5.22 -3.48
N GLY A 171 -30.27 -4.24 -3.14
CA GLY A 171 -31.07 -3.49 -4.10
C GLY A 171 -30.54 -2.08 -4.38
N GLY A 172 -30.41 -1.72 -5.66
CA GLY A 172 -29.75 -0.49 -6.12
C GLY A 172 -28.24 -0.67 -6.26
N THR A 173 -27.56 0.34 -6.76
CA THR A 173 -26.13 0.35 -7.11
C THR A 173 -25.57 1.75 -6.80
N PRO A 174 -25.35 2.09 -5.51
CA PRO A 174 -25.12 3.46 -5.03
C PRO A 174 -23.69 3.96 -5.27
N THR A 175 -23.31 4.00 -6.54
CA THR A 175 -21.92 4.13 -7.02
C THR A 175 -21.31 5.48 -6.61
N ALA A 176 -22.10 6.56 -6.62
CA ALA A 176 -21.58 7.87 -6.21
C ALA A 176 -21.33 7.94 -4.69
N TRP A 177 -22.12 7.21 -3.90
CA TRP A 177 -21.98 7.17 -2.44
C TRP A 177 -20.79 6.32 -1.99
N VAL A 178 -20.53 5.19 -2.65
CA VAL A 178 -19.32 4.40 -2.37
C VAL A 178 -18.06 5.18 -2.77
N MET A 179 -18.03 5.81 -3.96
CA MET A 179 -16.87 6.61 -4.40
C MET A 179 -16.49 7.73 -3.42
N ARG A 180 -17.49 8.45 -2.88
CA ARG A 180 -17.30 9.48 -1.85
C ARG A 180 -16.77 8.89 -0.54
N GLY A 181 -17.33 7.77 -0.09
CA GLY A 181 -16.87 7.10 1.14
C GLY A 181 -15.46 6.50 1.02
N THR A 182 -15.14 5.89 -0.13
CA THR A 182 -13.80 5.40 -0.44
C THR A 182 -12.78 6.54 -0.51
N SER A 183 -13.16 7.70 -1.06
CA SER A 183 -12.30 8.89 -1.05
C SER A 183 -12.05 9.41 0.37
N ALA A 184 -13.07 9.45 1.24
CA ALA A 184 -12.93 9.82 2.65
C ALA A 184 -12.07 8.82 3.45
N LEU A 185 -12.19 7.52 3.18
CA LEU A 185 -11.30 6.49 3.71
C LEU A 185 -9.84 6.76 3.30
N ILE A 186 -9.60 7.05 2.03
CA ILE A 186 -8.26 7.35 1.51
C ILE A 186 -7.67 8.61 2.18
N GLU A 187 -8.45 9.69 2.31
CA GLU A 187 -8.00 10.91 3.00
C GLU A 187 -7.59 10.63 4.46
N ALA A 188 -8.43 9.91 5.22
CA ALA A 188 -8.16 9.55 6.61
C ALA A 188 -6.95 8.62 6.78
N GLN A 189 -6.70 7.73 5.80
CA GLN A 189 -5.57 6.81 5.81
C GLN A 189 -4.25 7.49 5.42
N ARG A 190 -4.26 8.40 4.43
CA ARG A 190 -3.07 9.16 3.99
C ARG A 190 -2.37 9.94 5.11
N GLN A 191 -3.11 10.37 6.14
CA GLN A 191 -2.56 11.05 7.32
C GLN A 191 -1.73 10.13 8.25
N GLN A 192 -1.94 8.82 8.15
CA GLN A 192 -1.32 7.81 9.02
C GLN A 192 -0.34 6.90 8.26
N ASN A 193 -0.61 6.68 6.96
CA ASN A 193 0.07 5.74 6.09
C ASN A 193 0.52 6.46 4.79
N PRO A 194 1.67 7.14 4.78
CA PRO A 194 2.13 7.86 3.59
C PRO A 194 2.50 6.92 2.44
N GLY A 195 1.89 7.12 1.27
CA GLY A 195 2.15 6.31 0.07
C GLY A 195 1.26 6.69 -1.11
N LYS A 196 1.24 5.85 -2.14
CA LYS A 196 0.34 5.97 -3.28
C LYS A 196 -1.01 5.32 -2.97
N TYR A 197 -2.09 5.94 -3.42
CA TYR A 197 -3.45 5.45 -3.22
C TYR A 197 -4.20 5.45 -4.55
N ALA A 198 -4.96 4.41 -4.80
CA ALA A 198 -5.87 4.31 -5.96
C ALA A 198 -7.21 3.72 -5.52
N ILE A 199 -8.28 4.12 -6.21
CA ILE A 199 -9.60 3.48 -6.10
C ILE A 199 -9.67 2.36 -7.15
N VAL A 200 -10.22 1.22 -6.78
CA VAL A 200 -10.56 0.14 -7.71
C VAL A 200 -12.07 -0.12 -7.61
N LEU A 201 -12.82 0.39 -8.58
CA LEU A 201 -14.26 0.22 -8.68
C LEU A 201 -14.57 -1.04 -9.50
N VAL A 202 -15.27 -2.01 -8.91
CA VAL A 202 -15.70 -3.26 -9.58
C VAL A 202 -17.22 -3.24 -9.63
N THR A 203 -17.82 -3.14 -10.82
CA THR A 203 -19.28 -2.96 -11.01
C THR A 203 -19.75 -3.31 -12.42
N ASP A 204 -21.05 -3.56 -12.59
CA ASP A 204 -21.69 -3.74 -13.91
C ASP A 204 -22.26 -2.45 -14.53
N GLY A 205 -22.11 -1.31 -13.85
CA GLY A 205 -22.04 0.00 -14.49
C GLY A 205 -23.35 0.75 -14.68
N TYR A 206 -24.25 0.76 -13.70
CA TYR A 206 -25.36 1.72 -13.72
C TYR A 206 -25.74 2.24 -12.32
N PRO A 207 -25.36 3.48 -11.94
CA PRO A 207 -25.75 4.10 -10.68
C PRO A 207 -27.26 4.22 -10.52
N GLN A 208 -27.82 3.76 -9.40
CA GLN A 208 -29.27 3.71 -9.18
C GLN A 208 -29.67 3.42 -7.73
N GLY A 209 -30.92 3.78 -7.38
CA GLY A 209 -31.56 3.33 -6.15
C GLY A 209 -31.21 4.13 -4.89
N CYS A 210 -30.51 5.26 -5.09
CA CYS A 210 -30.53 6.45 -4.24
C CYS A 210 -31.28 7.59 -4.98
N ASP A 211 -31.12 8.85 -4.55
CA ASP A 211 -31.78 10.00 -5.20
C ASP A 211 -31.22 10.23 -6.63
N GLU A 212 -32.12 10.29 -7.62
CA GLU A 212 -31.84 10.33 -9.07
C GLU A 212 -31.03 11.56 -9.53
N ALA A 213 -30.85 12.59 -8.68
CA ALA A 213 -29.99 13.74 -8.96
C ALA A 213 -28.60 13.66 -8.26
N SER A 214 -28.34 12.62 -7.46
CA SER A 214 -27.16 12.50 -6.59
C SER A 214 -26.24 11.29 -6.89
N ASP A 215 -26.80 10.32 -7.62
CA ASP A 215 -26.26 8.98 -7.88
C ASP A 215 -26.47 8.65 -9.37
N THR A 216 -25.67 9.30 -10.22
CA THR A 216 -25.72 9.25 -11.69
C THR A 216 -24.30 9.07 -12.25
N ILE A 217 -24.16 8.76 -13.55
CA ILE A 217 -22.84 8.70 -14.22
C ILE A 217 -22.11 10.05 -14.09
N ASP A 218 -22.76 11.18 -14.43
CA ASP A 218 -22.22 12.54 -14.23
C ASP A 218 -21.65 12.75 -12.81
N ALA A 219 -22.34 12.24 -11.78
CA ALA A 219 -21.92 12.37 -10.39
C ALA A 219 -20.69 11.50 -10.09
N VAL A 220 -20.68 10.24 -10.51
CA VAL A 220 -19.55 9.31 -10.34
C VAL A 220 -18.31 9.81 -11.11
N VAL A 221 -18.51 10.36 -12.30
CA VAL A 221 -17.48 11.02 -13.14
C VAL A 221 -16.90 12.24 -12.41
N ALA A 222 -17.73 13.07 -11.79
CA ALA A 222 -17.27 14.21 -10.99
C ALA A 222 -16.53 13.78 -9.71
N ASP A 223 -17.00 12.75 -9.01
CA ASP A 223 -16.33 12.19 -7.82
C ASP A 223 -14.96 11.57 -8.20
N ALA A 224 -14.86 10.90 -9.36
CA ALA A 224 -13.61 10.36 -9.90
C ALA A 224 -12.61 11.47 -10.33
N GLN A 225 -13.10 12.56 -10.92
CA GLN A 225 -12.27 13.74 -11.25
C GLN A 225 -11.74 14.44 -9.99
N ALA A 226 -12.54 14.52 -8.93
CA ALA A 226 -12.12 15.07 -7.64
C ALA A 226 -11.00 14.20 -7.01
N ALA A 227 -11.19 12.88 -6.98
CA ALA A 227 -10.17 11.94 -6.54
C ALA A 227 -8.87 12.08 -7.36
N LEU A 228 -8.96 12.19 -8.70
CA LEU A 228 -7.79 12.39 -9.56
C LEU A 228 -7.05 13.70 -9.27
N ALA A 229 -7.75 14.79 -8.96
CA ALA A 229 -7.15 16.07 -8.60
C ALA A 229 -6.27 15.97 -7.33
N ASP A 230 -6.69 15.16 -6.35
CA ASP A 230 -5.91 14.81 -5.17
C ASP A 230 -4.90 13.65 -5.41
N SER A 231 -4.57 13.36 -6.68
CA SER A 231 -3.67 12.28 -7.09
C SER A 231 -4.12 10.90 -6.58
N ILE A 232 -5.41 10.61 -6.69
CA ILE A 232 -6.02 9.28 -6.49
C ILE A 232 -6.62 8.83 -7.82
N PRO A 233 -5.89 8.07 -8.66
CA PRO A 233 -6.47 7.50 -9.88
C PRO A 233 -7.58 6.48 -9.53
N THR A 234 -8.60 6.41 -10.37
CA THR A 234 -9.69 5.43 -10.27
C THR A 234 -9.60 4.43 -11.42
N TYR A 235 -9.35 3.17 -11.08
CA TYR A 235 -9.41 2.04 -12.00
C TYR A 235 -10.81 1.44 -11.96
N VAL A 236 -11.39 1.18 -13.13
CA VAL A 236 -12.70 0.52 -13.25
C VAL A 236 -12.50 -0.87 -13.82
N ILE A 237 -13.00 -1.87 -13.10
CA ILE A 237 -13.14 -3.25 -13.56
C ILE A 237 -14.62 -3.44 -13.91
N GLY A 238 -14.94 -3.39 -15.20
CA GLY A 238 -16.30 -3.39 -15.72
C GLY A 238 -16.81 -4.81 -15.97
N VAL A 239 -18.01 -5.13 -15.48
CA VAL A 239 -18.65 -6.44 -15.68
C VAL A 239 -19.68 -6.33 -16.81
N GLU A 240 -19.29 -6.68 -18.04
CA GLU A 240 -20.13 -6.53 -19.23
C GLU A 240 -21.44 -7.35 -19.12
N ASN A 241 -22.57 -6.77 -19.53
CA ASN A 241 -23.81 -7.54 -19.63
C ASN A 241 -23.69 -8.55 -20.79
N PRO A 242 -23.95 -9.85 -20.55
CA PRO A 242 -23.76 -10.88 -21.58
C PRO A 242 -24.58 -10.56 -22.85
N PRO A 243 -24.08 -10.89 -24.06
CA PRO A 243 -24.60 -10.40 -25.34
C PRO A 243 -25.98 -10.98 -25.71
N ILE A 244 -27.01 -10.48 -25.02
CA ILE A 244 -28.38 -10.96 -25.03
C ILE A 244 -29.31 -9.81 -25.44
N GLU A 245 -30.21 -10.09 -26.39
CA GLU A 245 -31.20 -9.13 -26.88
C GLU A 245 -31.99 -8.47 -25.73
N GLY A 246 -31.86 -7.14 -25.63
CA GLY A 246 -32.54 -6.30 -24.64
C GLY A 246 -31.76 -6.06 -23.34
N ALA A 247 -30.54 -6.57 -23.19
CA ALA A 247 -29.62 -6.10 -22.17
C ALA A 247 -29.21 -4.63 -22.44
N PRO A 248 -29.01 -3.80 -21.41
CA PRO A 248 -28.44 -2.47 -21.58
C PRO A 248 -26.94 -2.56 -21.83
N ASP A 249 -26.46 -1.70 -22.73
CA ASP A 249 -25.04 -1.39 -22.83
C ASP A 249 -24.68 -0.46 -21.66
N THR A 250 -23.62 -0.80 -20.93
CA THR A 250 -23.06 -0.02 -19.80
C THR A 250 -21.56 0.25 -20.00
N LEU A 251 -21.02 -0.03 -21.19
CA LEU A 251 -19.58 0.01 -21.45
C LEU A 251 -19.06 1.46 -21.56
N ASP A 252 -19.74 2.30 -22.34
CA ASP A 252 -19.38 3.71 -22.52
C ASP A 252 -19.35 4.45 -21.15
N ASP A 253 -20.36 4.23 -20.32
CA ASP A 253 -20.48 4.75 -18.95
C ASP A 253 -19.26 4.37 -18.07
N LEU A 254 -18.84 3.10 -18.12
CA LEU A 254 -17.68 2.59 -17.37
C LEU A 254 -16.36 3.16 -17.90
N HIS A 255 -16.23 3.29 -19.23
CA HIS A 255 -15.07 3.93 -19.85
C HIS A 255 -14.98 5.42 -19.51
N GLU A 256 -16.09 6.15 -19.41
CA GLU A 256 -16.10 7.55 -19.00
C GLU A 256 -15.62 7.71 -17.54
N ILE A 257 -16.11 6.88 -16.61
CA ILE A 257 -15.66 6.90 -15.20
C ILE A 257 -14.16 6.60 -15.09
N ALA A 258 -13.64 5.64 -15.86
CA ALA A 258 -12.21 5.32 -15.87
C ALA A 258 -11.33 6.43 -16.46
N ALA A 259 -11.79 7.09 -17.52
CA ALA A 259 -11.12 8.25 -18.13
C ALA A 259 -11.13 9.47 -17.21
N ALA A 260 -12.27 9.72 -16.54
CA ALA A 260 -12.43 10.72 -15.48
C ALA A 260 -11.50 10.44 -14.28
N GLY A 261 -11.30 9.17 -13.96
CA GLY A 261 -10.34 8.66 -12.98
C GLY A 261 -8.87 8.68 -13.43
N GLY A 262 -8.54 9.20 -14.61
CA GLY A 262 -7.17 9.36 -15.10
C GLY A 262 -6.52 8.09 -15.64
N THR A 263 -7.32 7.07 -15.99
CA THR A 263 -6.85 5.83 -16.62
C THR A 263 -7.33 5.78 -18.08
N GLU A 264 -6.74 4.91 -18.92
CA GLU A 264 -7.08 4.89 -20.37
C GLU A 264 -8.48 4.32 -20.68
N GLY A 265 -9.17 3.74 -19.69
CA GLY A 265 -10.49 3.15 -19.83
C GLY A 265 -10.72 2.00 -18.85
N ALA A 266 -11.98 1.60 -18.68
CA ALA A 266 -12.34 0.44 -17.88
C ALA A 266 -11.73 -0.83 -18.48
N VAL A 267 -11.33 -1.77 -17.63
CA VAL A 267 -10.93 -3.11 -18.08
C VAL A 267 -12.15 -4.01 -17.98
N LEU A 268 -12.64 -4.42 -19.14
CA LEU A 268 -13.90 -5.15 -19.27
C LEU A 268 -13.72 -6.64 -19.10
N ILE A 269 -14.67 -7.23 -18.39
CA ILE A 269 -14.87 -8.66 -18.24
C ILE A 269 -15.92 -9.08 -19.27
N ASP A 270 -15.50 -9.79 -20.32
CA ASP A 270 -16.42 -10.56 -21.16
C ASP A 270 -17.05 -11.65 -20.29
N THR A 271 -18.37 -11.62 -20.16
CA THR A 271 -19.18 -12.55 -19.35
C THR A 271 -19.76 -13.70 -20.17
N GLY A 272 -19.54 -13.71 -21.50
CA GLY A 272 -19.89 -14.81 -22.40
C GLY A 272 -18.85 -15.93 -22.45
N ASP A 273 -17.60 -15.67 -22.05
CA ASP A 273 -16.52 -16.65 -22.01
C ASP A 273 -15.68 -16.55 -20.71
N PRO A 274 -15.92 -17.45 -19.74
CA PRO A 274 -15.18 -17.47 -18.46
C PRO A 274 -13.65 -17.59 -18.60
N SER A 275 -13.13 -18.10 -19.73
CA SER A 275 -11.68 -18.17 -19.95
C SER A 275 -11.09 -16.83 -20.38
N GLN A 276 -11.87 -16.01 -21.08
CA GLN A 276 -11.52 -14.62 -21.40
C GLN A 276 -11.72 -13.72 -20.17
N THR A 277 -12.75 -13.96 -19.35
CA THR A 277 -12.93 -13.25 -18.06
C THR A 277 -11.65 -13.28 -17.21
N THR A 278 -11.10 -14.46 -16.92
CA THR A 278 -9.92 -14.59 -16.04
C THR A 278 -8.69 -13.91 -16.65
N ALA A 279 -8.52 -13.97 -17.98
CA ALA A 279 -7.42 -13.29 -18.67
C ALA A 279 -7.56 -11.76 -18.63
N ALA A 280 -8.76 -11.23 -18.85
CA ALA A 280 -9.05 -9.80 -18.81
C ALA A 280 -8.94 -9.23 -17.38
N PHE A 281 -9.48 -9.93 -16.37
CA PHE A 281 -9.31 -9.55 -14.97
C PHE A 281 -7.83 -9.57 -14.56
N LYS A 282 -7.07 -10.60 -14.96
CA LYS A 282 -5.63 -10.60 -14.70
C LYS A 282 -4.94 -9.40 -15.38
N ALA A 283 -5.28 -9.07 -16.63
CA ALA A 283 -4.75 -7.87 -17.29
C ALA A 283 -5.13 -6.57 -16.56
N ALA A 284 -6.32 -6.48 -15.97
CA ALA A 284 -6.73 -5.36 -15.11
C ALA A 284 -5.83 -5.23 -13.88
N ILE A 285 -5.61 -6.34 -13.19
CA ILE A 285 -4.77 -6.42 -11.99
C ILE A 285 -3.29 -6.14 -12.29
N GLU A 286 -2.76 -6.67 -13.39
CA GLU A 286 -1.41 -6.38 -13.88
C GLU A 286 -1.24 -4.88 -14.18
N ARG A 287 -2.25 -4.25 -14.81
CA ARG A 287 -2.29 -2.80 -15.08
C ARG A 287 -2.41 -1.96 -13.80
N ILE A 288 -3.21 -2.40 -12.84
CA ILE A 288 -3.33 -1.76 -11.52
C ILE A 288 -2.00 -1.86 -10.79
N ARG A 289 -1.36 -3.04 -10.75
CA ARG A 289 -0.05 -3.25 -10.10
C ARG A 289 1.04 -2.40 -10.74
N SER A 290 1.16 -2.40 -12.06
CA SER A 290 2.22 -1.64 -12.73
C SER A 290 2.11 -0.15 -12.40
N ALA A 291 0.94 0.46 -12.61
CA ALA A 291 0.73 1.88 -12.32
C ALA A 291 0.66 2.22 -10.81
N ALA A 292 0.38 1.24 -9.95
CA ALA A 292 0.49 1.36 -8.49
C ALA A 292 1.96 1.48 -8.04
N VAL A 293 2.83 0.61 -8.54
CA VAL A 293 4.24 0.53 -8.16
C VAL A 293 4.94 1.85 -8.48
N SER A 294 5.28 2.59 -7.43
CA SER A 294 5.80 3.95 -7.53
C SER A 294 7.17 4.00 -8.19
N CYS A 295 7.31 4.70 -9.31
CA CYS A 295 8.61 5.08 -9.91
C CYS A 295 9.52 5.89 -8.98
N THR A 296 9.02 6.30 -7.82
CA THR A 296 9.70 7.16 -6.85
C THR A 296 9.92 6.41 -5.54
N MET A 297 11.15 6.49 -5.02
CA MET A 297 11.56 5.98 -3.72
C MET A 297 12.16 7.13 -2.88
N ALA A 298 12.00 7.09 -1.56
CA ALA A 298 12.72 8.00 -0.67
C ALA A 298 14.21 7.60 -0.64
N ILE A 299 15.11 8.59 -0.56
CA ILE A 299 16.53 8.31 -0.36
C ILE A 299 16.73 7.69 1.04
N PRO A 300 17.26 6.46 1.17
CA PRO A 300 17.49 5.86 2.47
C PRO A 300 18.62 6.58 3.21
N LEU A 301 18.65 6.45 4.55
CA LEU A 301 19.79 6.93 5.33
C LEU A 301 21.01 6.02 5.12
N PRO A 302 22.24 6.55 4.98
CA PRO A 302 23.45 5.74 4.94
C PRO A 302 23.55 4.78 6.14
N PRO A 303 23.78 3.47 5.94
CA PRO A 303 23.76 2.47 7.02
C PRO A 303 24.77 2.69 8.15
N ASP A 304 25.83 3.46 7.91
CA ASP A 304 26.86 3.83 8.89
C ASP A 304 26.55 5.14 9.65
N GLY A 305 25.45 5.82 9.31
CA GLY A 305 25.08 7.13 9.86
C GLY A 305 25.91 8.30 9.31
N SER A 306 26.62 8.11 8.19
CA SER A 306 27.35 9.19 7.51
C SER A 306 26.42 10.24 6.90
N SER A 307 26.97 11.40 6.57
CA SER A 307 26.25 12.44 5.82
C SER A 307 26.04 12.01 4.37
N PHE A 308 24.79 11.97 3.93
CA PHE A 308 24.42 11.74 2.52
C PHE A 308 25.19 12.67 1.57
N ASP A 309 25.78 12.08 0.53
CA ASP A 309 26.51 12.77 -0.54
C ASP A 309 25.88 12.39 -1.88
N LYS A 310 25.26 13.37 -2.56
CA LYS A 310 24.42 13.15 -3.73
C LYS A 310 25.17 12.66 -4.97
N GLU A 311 26.50 12.82 -5.02
CA GLU A 311 27.31 12.31 -6.13
C GLU A 311 27.76 10.85 -5.92
N LYS A 312 27.53 10.31 -4.71
CA LYS A 312 28.04 9.01 -4.26
C LYS A 312 26.93 7.97 -4.13
N VAL A 313 26.05 7.97 -5.12
CA VAL A 313 24.84 7.16 -5.15
C VAL A 313 24.84 6.34 -6.41
N ARG A 314 24.86 5.01 -6.24
CA ARG A 314 24.61 4.03 -7.31
C ARG A 314 23.26 3.39 -7.01
N VAL A 315 22.37 3.32 -8.00
CA VAL A 315 21.09 2.61 -7.88
C VAL A 315 21.18 1.32 -8.67
N VAL A 316 20.80 0.22 -8.04
CA VAL A 316 20.86 -1.12 -8.62
C VAL A 316 19.46 -1.71 -8.63
N TYR A 317 19.00 -2.09 -9.82
CA TYR A 317 17.81 -2.91 -10.04
C TYR A 317 18.22 -4.39 -10.02
N THR A 318 17.49 -5.23 -9.33
CA THR A 318 17.65 -6.70 -9.37
C THR A 318 16.32 -7.32 -9.80
N ASP A 319 16.36 -8.14 -10.85
CA ASP A 319 15.17 -8.84 -11.37
C ASP A 319 14.79 -10.07 -10.52
N GLY A 320 13.61 -10.64 -10.79
CA GLY A 320 13.12 -11.87 -10.16
C GLY A 320 13.95 -13.13 -10.46
N ALA A 321 14.85 -13.08 -11.44
CA ALA A 321 15.86 -14.11 -11.68
C ALA A 321 17.16 -13.89 -10.87
N ASN A 322 17.21 -12.82 -10.06
CA ASN A 322 18.34 -12.36 -9.25
C ASN A 322 19.53 -11.81 -10.09
N ALA A 323 19.26 -11.29 -11.29
CA ALA A 323 20.23 -10.56 -12.09
C ALA A 323 20.24 -9.08 -11.72
N ALA A 324 21.35 -8.61 -11.16
CA ALA A 324 21.56 -7.22 -10.78
C ALA A 324 22.08 -6.38 -11.97
N THR A 325 21.43 -5.23 -12.20
CA THR A 325 21.75 -4.23 -13.23
C THR A 325 21.88 -2.86 -12.58
N GLU A 326 23.01 -2.18 -12.83
CA GLU A 326 23.23 -0.79 -12.41
C GLU A 326 22.46 0.17 -13.32
N LEU A 327 21.71 1.09 -12.71
CA LEU A 327 20.93 2.10 -13.41
C LEU A 327 21.74 3.39 -13.59
N ALA A 328 21.74 3.92 -14.81
CA ALA A 328 22.45 5.16 -15.14
C ALA A 328 21.83 6.38 -14.43
N TYR A 329 22.62 7.36 -14.01
CA TYR A 329 22.07 8.64 -13.60
C TYR A 329 21.94 9.57 -14.81
N ASP A 330 20.73 10.04 -15.09
CA ASP A 330 20.46 11.05 -16.10
C ASP A 330 19.29 11.94 -15.65
N GLN A 331 19.61 13.15 -15.18
CA GLN A 331 18.61 14.11 -14.70
C GLN A 331 17.57 14.51 -15.77
N SER A 332 17.86 14.29 -17.05
CA SER A 332 16.98 14.58 -18.18
C SER A 332 16.17 13.37 -18.67
N CYS A 333 16.48 12.15 -18.22
CA CYS A 333 15.92 10.89 -18.74
C CYS A 333 16.03 10.74 -20.27
N ALA A 334 17.17 11.12 -20.86
CA ALA A 334 17.50 10.86 -22.26
C ALA A 334 18.21 9.50 -22.48
N THR A 335 18.75 8.94 -21.40
CA THR A 335 19.48 7.65 -21.35
C THR A 335 18.53 6.52 -20.96
N GLU A 336 18.62 5.39 -21.66
CA GLU A 336 17.87 4.15 -21.35
C GLU A 336 18.44 3.46 -20.10
N GLY A 337 17.58 2.91 -19.24
CA GLY A 337 17.98 2.29 -17.97
C GLY A 337 18.37 3.31 -16.90
N ALA A 338 17.83 4.54 -16.96
CA ALA A 338 18.22 5.64 -16.09
C ALA A 338 17.29 5.94 -14.89
N TRP A 339 17.84 6.69 -13.93
CA TRP A 339 17.16 7.34 -12.82
C TRP A 339 17.65 8.77 -12.66
N ARG A 340 16.90 9.57 -11.90
CA ARG A 340 17.20 10.96 -11.57
C ARG A 340 16.81 11.31 -10.14
N TYR A 341 17.20 12.49 -9.68
CA TYR A 341 16.69 13.07 -8.45
C TYR A 341 15.36 13.82 -8.68
N ASP A 342 14.58 13.96 -7.62
CA ASP A 342 13.42 14.87 -7.55
C ASP A 342 13.84 16.33 -7.73
N GLU A 343 14.80 16.79 -6.92
CA GLU A 343 15.34 18.15 -6.91
C GLU A 343 16.88 18.10 -6.83
N PRO A 344 17.61 18.30 -7.94
CA PRO A 344 19.08 18.19 -7.98
C PRO A 344 19.82 19.05 -6.96
N ALA A 345 19.27 20.21 -6.57
CA ALA A 345 19.91 21.10 -5.60
C ALA A 345 19.91 20.52 -4.18
N SER A 346 18.82 19.84 -3.79
CA SER A 346 18.58 19.34 -2.44
C SER A 346 17.66 18.11 -2.49
N PRO A 347 18.15 16.96 -2.98
CA PRO A 347 17.30 15.83 -3.32
C PRO A 347 16.74 15.13 -2.07
N THR A 348 15.50 14.66 -2.18
CA THR A 348 14.83 13.86 -1.13
C THR A 348 14.42 12.48 -1.64
N GLN A 349 14.31 12.32 -2.96
CA GLN A 349 13.77 11.14 -3.61
C GLN A 349 14.57 10.78 -4.87
N ILE A 350 14.70 9.49 -5.11
CA ILE A 350 15.16 8.92 -6.39
C ILE A 350 13.91 8.63 -7.23
N VAL A 351 13.95 9.04 -8.49
CA VAL A 351 12.87 8.89 -9.47
C VAL A 351 13.41 8.12 -10.67
N LEU A 352 12.87 6.94 -10.94
CA LEU A 352 13.19 6.17 -12.14
C LEU A 352 12.69 6.90 -13.39
N CYS A 353 13.45 6.81 -14.49
CA CYS A 353 12.98 7.24 -15.80
C CYS A 353 11.86 6.32 -16.32
N VAL A 354 11.05 6.79 -17.28
CA VAL A 354 9.77 6.13 -17.65
C VAL A 354 9.97 4.70 -18.17
N ASP A 355 11.01 4.49 -18.98
CA ASP A 355 11.47 3.20 -19.48
C ASP A 355 11.89 2.26 -18.35
N THR A 356 12.72 2.76 -17.43
CA THR A 356 13.27 2.01 -16.30
C THR A 356 12.18 1.64 -15.30
N CYS A 357 11.26 2.58 -15.06
CA CYS A 357 10.09 2.33 -14.24
C CYS A 357 9.18 1.28 -14.88
N THR A 358 8.93 1.36 -16.20
CA THR A 358 8.12 0.36 -16.92
C THR A 358 8.72 -1.05 -16.80
N ALA A 359 10.06 -1.18 -16.85
CA ALA A 359 10.74 -2.46 -16.63
C ALA A 359 10.56 -2.99 -15.19
N VAL A 360 10.76 -2.14 -14.18
CA VAL A 360 10.55 -2.49 -12.76
C VAL A 360 9.07 -2.83 -12.47
N GLN A 361 8.14 -2.07 -13.03
CA GLN A 361 6.68 -2.27 -12.88
C GLN A 361 6.17 -3.55 -13.55
N ALA A 362 6.93 -4.13 -14.49
CA ALA A 362 6.61 -5.38 -15.17
C ALA A 362 7.14 -6.63 -14.44
N ASP A 363 8.04 -6.47 -13.46
CA ASP A 363 8.59 -7.57 -12.66
C ASP A 363 8.14 -7.46 -11.19
N ALA A 364 7.18 -8.30 -10.81
CA ALA A 364 6.64 -8.31 -9.45
C ALA A 364 7.64 -8.79 -8.37
N ALA A 365 8.79 -9.35 -8.76
CA ALA A 365 9.87 -9.72 -7.85
C ALA A 365 11.07 -8.74 -7.91
N ALA A 366 10.92 -7.61 -8.61
CA ALA A 366 11.90 -6.55 -8.70
C ALA A 366 12.33 -6.03 -7.32
N GLN A 367 13.63 -5.84 -7.15
CA GLN A 367 14.21 -5.17 -5.99
C GLN A 367 15.08 -4.00 -6.42
N LEU A 368 15.06 -2.93 -5.62
CA LEU A 368 15.91 -1.76 -5.83
C LEU A 368 16.74 -1.50 -4.56
N SER A 369 18.03 -1.29 -4.76
CA SER A 369 18.97 -0.96 -3.70
C SER A 369 19.80 0.27 -4.06
N VAL A 370 20.08 1.08 -3.04
CA VAL A 370 20.92 2.27 -3.12
C VAL A 370 22.25 1.96 -2.45
N ASP A 371 23.30 1.97 -3.26
CA ASP A 371 24.69 1.80 -2.84
C ASP A 371 25.33 3.17 -2.60
N PHE A 372 25.67 3.46 -1.35
CA PHE A 372 26.45 4.63 -0.97
C PHE A 372 27.93 4.36 -1.21
N THR A 373 28.51 5.04 -2.20
CA THR A 373 29.86 4.79 -2.69
C THR A 373 30.91 5.69 -2.03
N CYS A 374 32.18 5.32 -2.17
CA CYS A 374 33.30 6.05 -1.57
C CYS A 374 33.76 7.25 -2.41
N GLU A 375 33.74 7.07 -3.72
CA GLU A 375 34.08 8.05 -4.76
C GLU A 375 32.78 8.54 -5.42
N SER A 376 32.79 9.75 -5.98
CA SER A 376 31.68 10.24 -6.82
C SER A 376 31.54 9.36 -8.05
N VAL A 377 30.33 8.85 -8.28
CA VAL A 377 29.99 7.93 -9.39
C VAL A 377 29.06 8.57 -10.42
N ILE A 378 28.47 9.72 -10.07
CA ILE A 378 27.58 10.51 -10.93
C ILE A 378 27.91 12.01 -10.80
N GLU A 379 27.74 12.79 -11.86
CA GLU A 379 27.75 14.27 -11.79
C GLU A 379 26.32 14.77 -11.70
N VAL A 380 25.99 15.55 -10.66
CA VAL A 380 24.64 16.12 -10.48
C VAL A 380 24.61 17.56 -11.01
N PRO A 381 23.89 17.85 -12.12
CA PRO A 381 23.78 19.22 -12.64
C PRO A 381 23.02 20.12 -11.65
N LEU A 382 23.43 21.39 -11.58
CA LEU A 382 22.89 22.46 -10.73
C LEU A 382 22.25 23.58 -11.57
#